data_AF-A0A972EZ11-F1
#
_entry.id   AF-A0A972EZ11-F1
#
_cell.length_a   1.000
_cell.length_b   1.000
_cell.length_c   1.000
_cell.angle_alpha   90.00
_cell.angle_beta   90.00
_cell.angle_gamma   90.00
#
_symmetry.space_group_name_H-M   'P 1'
#
loop_
_entity.id
_entity.type
_entity.pdbx_description
1 polymer ?
#
loop_
_entity_poly.entity_id
_entity_poly.type
_entity_poly.pdbx_seq_one_letter_code
_entity_poly.pdbx_strand_id
1 'polypeptide(L)' 'MKRPPIVCVVGTSDAGKTTFLEKLVRELKSRKLRVGTVKHHGHEFDIDKPGKDTWRHARAGADAVVISSPTKFALVRNV' A
#
# COMPACT_ATOMS: atom_id res chain seq x y z
N MET A 1 -13.44 -18.13 9.01
CA MET A 1 -13.04 -17.14 7.99
C MET A 1 -11.72 -17.56 7.35
N LYS A 2 -11.60 -17.57 6.02
CA LYS A 2 -10.31 -17.81 5.35
C LYS A 2 -9.41 -16.58 5.55
N ARG A 3 -8.14 -16.80 5.92
CA ARG A 3 -7.14 -15.73 5.98
C ARG A 3 -6.84 -15.26 4.55
N PRO A 4 -6.75 -13.96 4.27
CA PRO A 4 -6.35 -13.48 2.95
C PRO A 4 -4.90 -13.91 2.66
N PRO A 5 -4.56 -14.26 1.39
CA PRO A 5 -3.18 -14.45 0.99
C PRO A 5 -2.34 -13.19 1.24
N ILE A 6 -1.08 -13.38 1.64
CA ILE A 6 -0.13 -12.28 1.89
C ILE A 6 1.05 -12.45 0.93
N VAL A 7 1.39 -11.38 0.22
CA VAL A 7 2.54 -11.31 -0.69
C VAL A 7 3.40 -10.11 -0.31
N CYS A 8 4.68 -10.33 -0.07
CA CYS A 8 5.65 -9.28 0.22
C CYS A 8 6.46 -8.94 -1.03
N VAL A 9 6.53 -7.65 -1.36
CA VAL A 9 7.39 -7.12 -2.44
C VAL A 9 8.58 -6.42 -1.80
N VAL A 10 9.78 -6.97 -1.99
CA VAL A 10 11.03 -6.49 -1.40
C VAL A 10 12.04 -6.13 -2.49
N GLY A 11 13.00 -5.27 -2.15
CA GLY A 11 14.03 -4.79 -3.10
C GLY A 11 14.67 -3.50 -2.61
N THR A 12 15.80 -3.12 -3.20
CA THR A 12 16.57 -1.92 -2.87
C THR A 12 15.76 -0.63 -3.07
N SER A 13 16.19 0.48 -2.45
CA SER A 13 15.59 1.79 -2.70
C SER A 13 15.56 2.08 -4.20
N ASP A 14 14.49 2.71 -4.68
CA ASP A 14 14.27 3.05 -6.09
C ASP A 14 14.25 1.89 -7.10
N ALA A 15 14.18 0.63 -6.65
CA ALA A 15 13.96 -0.53 -7.52
C ALA A 15 12.56 -0.61 -8.19
N GLY A 16 11.75 0.44 -8.10
CA GLY A 16 10.42 0.48 -8.72
C GLY A 16 9.29 -0.22 -7.95
N LYS A 17 9.49 -0.61 -6.69
CA LYS A 17 8.49 -1.33 -5.86
C LYS A 17 7.13 -0.63 -5.81
N THR A 18 7.10 0.68 -5.55
CA THR A 18 5.85 1.44 -5.49
C THR A 18 5.12 1.43 -6.83
N THR A 19 5.86 1.65 -7.93
CA THR A 19 5.32 1.61 -9.29
C THR A 19 4.77 0.23 -9.66
N PHE A 20 5.44 -0.84 -9.24
CA PHE A 20 4.95 -2.20 -9.40
C PHE A 20 3.65 -2.42 -8.62
N LEU A 21 3.63 -2.05 -7.32
CA LEU A 21 2.46 -2.22 -6.46
C LEU A 21 1.25 -1.44 -6.97
N GLU A 22 1.41 -0.22 -7.50
CA GLU A 22 0.30 0.51 -8.14
C GLU A 22 -0.33 -0.26 -9.29
N LYS A 23 0.51 -0.79 -10.20
CA LYS A 23 0.03 -1.55 -11.36
C LYS A 23 -0.65 -2.85 -10.91
N LEU A 24 -0.07 -3.54 -9.94
CA LEU A 24 -0.63 -4.76 -9.37
C LEU A 24 -1.98 -4.49 -8.69
N VAL A 25 -2.07 -3.45 -7.86
CA VAL A 25 -3.33 -3.08 -7.18
C VAL A 25 -4.40 -2.78 -8.23
N ARG A 26 -4.09 -1.94 -9.24
CA ARG A 26 -5.05 -1.64 -10.33
C ARG A 26 -5.55 -2.91 -11.02
N GLU A 27 -4.65 -3.85 -11.31
CA GLU A 27 -5.00 -5.12 -11.95
C GLU A 27 -5.83 -6.05 -11.05
N LEU A 28 -5.50 -6.15 -9.75
CA LEU A 28 -6.31 -6.96 -8.83
C LEU A 28 -7.71 -6.36 -8.62
N LYS A 29 -7.81 -5.02 -8.62
CA LYS A 29 -9.09 -4.31 -8.56
C LYS A 29 -9.90 -4.47 -9.85
N SER A 30 -9.28 -4.48 -11.03
CA SER A 30 -9.98 -4.76 -12.30
C SER A 30 -10.64 -6.15 -12.29
N ARG A 31 -10.03 -7.10 -11.56
CA ARG A 31 -10.57 -8.45 -11.30
C ARG A 31 -11.59 -8.53 -10.17
N LYS A 32 -12.06 -7.39 -9.65
CA LYS A 32 -13.07 -7.26 -8.57
C LYS A 32 -12.63 -7.87 -7.24
N LEU A 33 -11.32 -7.95 -6.98
CA LEU A 33 -10.79 -8.40 -5.69
C LEU A 33 -10.78 -7.27 -4.66
N ARG A 34 -10.80 -7.65 -3.39
CA ARG A 34 -10.52 -6.75 -2.26
C ARG A 34 -9.02 -6.79 -1.97
N VAL A 35 -8.39 -5.63 -1.95
CA VAL A 35 -6.93 -5.49 -1.90
C VAL A 35 -6.56 -4.50 -0.79
N GLY A 36 -5.80 -4.98 0.19
CA GLY A 36 -5.12 -4.14 1.17
C GLY A 36 -3.65 -3.99 0.81
N THR A 37 -3.07 -2.82 1.10
CA THR A 37 -1.61 -2.64 1.02
C THR A 37 -1.05 -2.22 2.37
N VAL A 38 0.17 -2.70 2.66
CA VAL A 38 0.90 -2.36 3.89
C VAL A 38 2.28 -1.89 3.48
N LYS A 39 2.70 -0.73 4.01
CA LYS A 39 4.04 -0.20 3.85
C LYS A 39 4.73 -0.09 5.20
N HIS A 40 5.96 -0.59 5.27
CA HIS A 40 6.87 -0.27 6.37
C HIS A 40 7.75 0.94 5.99
N HIS A 41 7.93 1.87 6.92
CA HIS A 41 8.81 3.02 6.76
C HIS A 41 9.79 3.11 7.93
N GLY A 42 11.08 3.27 7.63
CA GLY A 42 12.15 3.31 8.64
C GLY A 42 12.24 4.63 9.42
N HIS A 43 11.46 5.64 9.04
CA HIS A 43 11.48 6.98 9.63
C HIS A 43 10.05 7.48 9.88
N GLU A 44 9.93 8.65 10.52
CA GLU A 44 8.65 9.34 10.63
C GLU A 44 8.01 9.60 9.26
N PHE A 45 6.68 9.61 9.23
CA PHE A 45 5.93 9.82 8.01
C PHE A 45 4.71 10.71 8.20
N ASP A 46 4.36 11.38 7.10
CA ASP A 46 3.07 12.01 6.89
C ASP A 46 2.21 11.14 5.97
N ILE A 47 0.92 11.07 6.27
CA ILE A 47 -0.06 10.28 5.53
C ILE A 47 -0.69 11.18 4.47
N ASP A 48 -1.16 10.57 3.38
CA ASP A 48 -1.98 11.21 2.34
C ASP A 48 -1.40 12.46 1.67
N LYS A 49 -0.08 12.63 1.70
CA LYS A 49 0.60 13.63 0.87
C LYS A 49 0.64 13.17 -0.61
N PRO A 50 0.20 14.00 -1.58
CA PRO A 50 0.32 13.70 -2.99
C PRO A 50 1.71 13.20 -3.39
N GLY A 51 1.77 12.14 -4.18
CA GLY A 51 3.02 11.52 -4.65
C GLY A 51 3.72 10.58 -3.66
N LYS A 52 3.32 10.50 -2.38
CA LYS A 52 3.85 9.49 -1.44
C LYS A 52 3.23 8.12 -1.68
N ASP A 53 3.93 7.06 -1.28
CA ASP A 53 3.50 5.68 -1.53
C ASP A 53 2.08 5.37 -1.04
N THR A 54 1.70 5.85 0.15
CA THR A 54 0.35 5.65 0.71
C THR A 54 -0.72 6.30 -0.16
N TRP A 55 -0.48 7.53 -0.61
CA TRP A 55 -1.34 8.24 -1.56
C TRP A 55 -1.42 7.51 -2.91
N ARG A 56 -0.27 7.03 -3.42
CA ARG A 56 -0.18 6.31 -4.69
C ARG A 56 -0.96 4.99 -4.64
N HIS A 57 -0.85 4.23 -3.55
CA HIS A 57 -1.60 2.98 -3.34
C HIS A 57 -3.10 3.22 -3.21
N ALA A 58 -3.52 4.24 -2.44
CA ALA A 58 -4.92 4.61 -2.33
C ALA A 58 -5.51 4.98 -3.71
N ARG A 59 -4.79 5.80 -4.50
CA ARG A 59 -5.16 6.17 -5.87
C ARG A 59 -5.14 5.00 -6.86
N ALA A 60 -4.36 3.95 -6.59
CA ALA A 60 -4.39 2.72 -7.38
C ALA A 60 -5.67 1.89 -7.15
N GLY A 61 -6.43 2.19 -6.10
CA GLY A 61 -7.70 1.53 -5.76
C GLY A 61 -7.62 0.55 -4.60
N ALA A 62 -6.57 0.62 -3.77
CA ALA A 62 -6.52 -0.19 -2.55
C ALA A 62 -7.72 0.13 -1.63
N ASP A 63 -8.36 -0.91 -1.10
CA ASP A 63 -9.51 -0.77 -0.19
C ASP A 63 -9.06 -0.32 1.21
N ALA A 64 -7.84 -0.70 1.60
CA ALA A 64 -7.19 -0.28 2.82
C ALA A 64 -5.69 -0.06 2.57
N VAL A 65 -5.15 1.01 3.14
CA VAL A 65 -3.72 1.32 3.11
C VAL A 65 -3.23 1.47 4.54
N VAL A 66 -2.22 0.68 4.90
CA VAL A 66 -1.54 0.75 6.18
C VAL A 66 -0.13 1.26 5.99
N ILE A 67 0.30 2.17 6.85
CA ILE A 67 1.70 2.56 6.99
C ILE A 67 2.14 2.44 8.45
N SER A 68 3.32 1.85 8.65
CA SER A 68 3.88 1.61 9.97
C SER A 68 5.35 1.96 10.02
N SER A 69 5.74 2.64 11.10
CA SER A 69 7.11 3.01 11.48
C SER A 69 7.33 2.72 12.97
N PRO A 70 8.56 2.83 13.49
CA PRO A 70 8.81 2.61 14.92
C PRO A 70 7.99 3.51 15.86
N THR A 71 7.62 4.72 15.42
CA THR A 71 6.96 5.74 16.27
C THR A 71 5.52 6.04 15.88
N LYS A 72 5.06 5.58 14.72
CA LYS A 72 3.76 5.96 14.16
C LYS A 72 3.13 4.84 13.35
N PHE A 73 1.81 4.71 13.45
CA PHE A 73 0.98 3.80 12.69
C PHE A 73 -0.23 4.55 12.13
N ALA A 74 -0.68 4.17 10.93
CA ALA A 74 -1.95 4.64 10.40
C ALA A 74 -2.61 3.64 9.45
N LEU A 75 -3.95 3.69 9.44
CA LEU A 75 -4.84 2.96 8.55
C LEU A 75 -5.76 3.96 7.85
N VAL A 76 -5.72 3.99 6.53
CA VAL A 76 -6.67 4.71 5.68
C VAL A 76 -7.55 3.68 4.98
N ARG A 77 -8.86 3.88 5.03
CA ARG A 77 -9.84 2.99 4.42
C ARG A 77 -10.91 3.80 3.70
N ASN A 78 -11.21 3.44 2.46
CA ASN A 78 -12.34 4.01 1.73
C ASN A 78 -13.62 3.34 2.24
N VAL A 79 -14.63 4.15 2.57
CA VAL A 79 -15.96 3.72 3.04
C VAL A 79 -16.96 3.81 1.91
#